data_AF-A0A3C2CVA4-F1
#
_entry.id   AF-A0A3C2CVA4-F1
#
_cell.length_a   1.000
_cell.length_b   1.000
_cell.length_c   1.000
_cell.angle_alpha   90.00
_cell.angle_beta   90.00
_cell.angle_gamma   90.00
#
_symmetry.space_group_name_H-M   'P 1'
#
loop_
_entity.id
_entity.type
_entity.pdbx_description
1 polymer ?
#
loop_
_entity_poly.entity_id
_entity_poly.type
_entity_poly.pdbx_seq_one_letter_code
_entity_poly.pdbx_strand_id
1 'polypeptide(L)'
;NMDLVSSVKPNNVLTMLSAGAKEMALTKYLIEQVMLNHEKRMEELREFVPNAKSEEWETVVAGQRVQVIKDTEAGKGTLQFGTEVISAADGSVAALLGASPGASTAVHVMLEVLEKCFPEQMFEWQKKIKEMIPSYNVSLLEHPELFQEINRSTAQTLGLVEQELVYW
;
A
#
# COMPACT_ATOMS: atom_id res chain seq x y z
N ASN A 1 5.22 1.92 27.72
CA ASN A 1 4.70 2.84 26.70
C ASN A 1 3.16 2.82 26.78
N MET A 2 2.50 3.97 27.00
CA MET A 2 1.03 4.08 27.18
C MET A 2 0.33 4.73 25.97
N ASP A 3 1.04 4.88 24.85
CA ASP A 3 0.52 5.57 23.66
C ASP A 3 -0.82 5.00 23.18
N LEU A 4 -0.98 3.67 23.17
CA LEU A 4 -2.25 3.02 22.79
C LEU A 4 -3.41 3.38 23.73
N VAL A 5 -3.18 3.45 25.05
CA VAL A 5 -4.23 3.80 26.00
C VAL A 5 -4.61 5.27 25.86
N SER A 6 -3.62 6.13 25.61
CA SER A 6 -3.84 7.57 25.40
C SER A 6 -4.51 7.92 24.06
N SER A 7 -4.41 7.03 23.06
CA SER A 7 -5.03 7.24 21.74
C SER A 7 -6.50 6.83 21.69
N VAL A 8 -6.97 6.03 22.66
CA VAL A 8 -8.39 5.68 22.82
C VAL A 8 -9.14 6.88 23.42
N LYS A 9 -10.10 7.39 22.66
CA LYS A 9 -10.96 8.51 23.00
C LYS A 9 -12.43 8.08 22.92
N PRO A 10 -13.36 8.73 23.65
CA PRO A 10 -14.78 8.38 23.60
C PRO A 10 -15.38 8.40 22.19
N ASN A 11 -14.84 9.23 21.29
CA ASN A 11 -15.30 9.35 19.90
C ASN A 11 -14.70 8.31 18.94
N ASN A 12 -13.64 7.57 19.31
CA ASN A 12 -13.02 6.55 18.44
C ASN A 12 -13.05 5.13 19.02
N VAL A 13 -13.42 4.96 20.30
CA VAL A 13 -13.42 3.67 21.00
C VAL A 13 -14.26 2.60 20.29
N LEU A 14 -15.43 2.97 19.78
CA LEU A 14 -16.31 2.03 19.07
C LEU A 14 -15.67 1.55 17.76
N THR A 15 -15.03 2.45 17.02
CA THR A 15 -14.32 2.17 15.78
C THR A 15 -13.09 1.28 16.04
N MET A 16 -12.33 1.56 17.11
CA MET A 16 -11.18 0.73 17.51
C MET A 16 -11.58 -0.68 17.93
N LEU A 17 -12.63 -0.83 18.75
CA LEU A 17 -13.13 -2.15 19.15
C LEU A 17 -13.69 -2.94 17.96
N SER A 18 -14.39 -2.25 17.07
CA SER A 18 -14.92 -2.86 15.83
C SER A 18 -13.80 -3.37 14.94
N ALA A 19 -12.70 -2.62 14.83
CA ALA A 19 -11.50 -3.06 14.09
C ALA A 19 -10.86 -4.30 14.72
N GLY A 20 -10.65 -4.29 16.04
CA GLY A 20 -10.10 -5.46 16.74
C GLY A 20 -10.95 -6.72 16.57
N ALA A 21 -12.28 -6.58 16.62
CA ALA A 21 -13.21 -7.70 16.45
C ALA A 21 -13.27 -8.22 15.01
N LYS A 22 -13.20 -7.35 14.00
CA LYS A 22 -13.15 -7.75 12.59
C LYS A 22 -11.84 -8.45 12.23
N GLU A 23 -10.76 -8.00 12.85
CA GLU A 23 -9.39 -8.39 12.51
C GLU A 23 -8.81 -9.33 13.56
N MET A 24 -9.67 -10.15 14.17
CA MET A 24 -9.29 -11.05 15.28
C MET A 24 -8.19 -12.04 14.86
N ALA A 25 -8.22 -12.54 13.63
CA ALA A 25 -7.18 -13.43 13.11
C ALA A 25 -5.81 -12.73 13.07
N LEU A 26 -5.76 -11.52 12.51
CA LEU A 26 -4.55 -10.70 12.46
C LEU A 26 -4.09 -10.29 13.87
N THR A 27 -5.01 -9.84 14.72
CA THR A 27 -4.72 -9.43 16.10
C THR A 27 -4.13 -10.59 16.89
N LYS A 28 -4.72 -11.78 16.78
CA LYS A 28 -4.21 -13.00 17.40
C LYS A 28 -2.80 -13.32 16.90
N TYR A 29 -2.60 -13.32 15.59
CA TYR A 29 -1.29 -13.58 14.98
C TYR A 29 -0.22 -12.61 15.51
N LEU A 30 -0.51 -11.31 15.54
CA LEU A 30 0.42 -10.29 16.04
C LEU A 30 0.77 -10.48 17.52
N ILE A 31 -0.20 -10.87 18.36
CA ILE A 31 0.06 -11.20 19.77
C ILE A 31 0.96 -12.43 19.88
N GLU A 32 0.69 -13.49 19.11
CA GLU A 32 1.52 -14.70 19.07
C GLU A 32 2.96 -14.37 18.68
N GLN A 33 3.14 -13.54 17.65
CA GLN A 33 4.44 -13.07 17.17
C GLN A 33 5.22 -12.27 18.23
N VAL A 34 4.55 -11.35 18.94
CA VAL A 34 5.18 -10.55 20.01
C VAL A 34 5.61 -11.44 21.19
N MET A 35 4.89 -12.53 21.45
CA MET A 35 5.22 -13.49 22.51
C MET A 35 6.32 -14.49 22.13
N LEU A 36 6.77 -14.54 20.87
CA LEU A 36 7.85 -15.44 20.46
C LEU A 36 9.16 -15.10 21.19
N ASN A 37 9.88 -16.14 21.59
CA ASN A 37 11.24 -16.00 22.11
C ASN A 37 12.26 -16.03 20.95
N HIS A 38 13.54 -15.79 21.27
CA HIS A 38 14.61 -15.69 20.27
C HIS A 38 14.69 -16.92 19.35
N GLU A 39 14.69 -18.12 19.91
CA GLU A 39 14.80 -19.35 19.10
C GLU A 39 13.63 -19.53 18.13
N LYS A 40 12.39 -19.27 18.56
CA LYS A 40 11.23 -19.36 17.67
C LYS A 40 11.28 -18.31 16.55
N ARG A 41 11.75 -17.09 16.86
CA ARG A 41 11.96 -16.06 15.82
C ARG A 41 13.05 -16.50 14.83
N MET A 42 14.10 -17.17 15.30
CA MET A 42 15.15 -17.72 14.45
C MET A 42 14.67 -18.89 13.59
N GLU A 43 13.77 -19.73 14.10
CA GLU A 43 13.11 -20.79 13.33
C GLU A 43 12.32 -20.22 12.16
N GLU A 44 11.47 -19.21 12.40
CA GLU A 44 10.72 -18.52 11.33
C GLU A 44 11.66 -17.82 10.34
N LEU A 45 12.72 -17.17 10.82
CA LEU A 45 13.71 -16.51 9.95
C LEU A 45 14.39 -17.50 8.99
N ARG A 46 14.67 -18.73 9.45
CA ARG A 46 15.31 -19.78 8.63
C ARG A 46 14.43 -20.28 7.49
N GLU A 47 13.13 -20.03 7.51
CA GLU A 47 12.28 -20.28 6.33
C GLU A 47 12.66 -19.37 5.15
N PHE A 48 13.17 -18.16 5.43
CA PHE A 48 13.61 -17.18 4.43
C PHE A 48 15.14 -17.17 4.22
N VAL A 49 15.91 -17.40 5.29
CA VAL A 49 17.38 -17.41 5.29
C VAL A 49 17.88 -18.69 5.96
N PRO A 50 17.91 -19.83 5.25
CA PRO A 50 18.13 -21.16 5.85
C PRO A 50 19.40 -21.32 6.68
N ASN A 51 20.46 -20.60 6.33
CA ASN A 51 21.77 -20.70 6.97
C ASN A 51 21.98 -19.70 8.13
N ALA A 52 20.92 -19.02 8.58
CA ALA A 52 21.01 -18.02 9.66
C ALA A 52 21.41 -18.67 11.00
N LYS A 53 22.51 -18.22 11.59
CA LYS A 53 22.99 -18.67 12.90
C LYS A 53 22.42 -17.79 14.02
N SER A 54 21.88 -18.39 15.09
CA SER A 54 21.22 -17.64 16.17
C SER A 54 22.12 -16.59 16.84
N GLU A 55 23.44 -16.81 16.85
CA GLU A 55 24.46 -15.92 17.44
C GLU A 55 24.81 -14.68 16.61
N GLU A 56 24.49 -14.69 15.31
CA GLU A 56 24.74 -13.57 14.39
C GLU A 56 23.55 -12.61 14.30
N TRP A 57 22.44 -12.93 14.97
CA TRP A 57 21.19 -12.21 14.88
C TRP A 57 20.74 -11.72 16.25
N GLU A 58 20.35 -10.45 16.32
CA GLU A 58 19.81 -9.82 17.52
C GLU A 58 18.48 -9.15 17.21
N THR A 59 17.61 -9.10 18.23
CA THR A 59 16.34 -8.38 18.10
C THR A 59 16.60 -6.89 18.27
N VAL A 60 16.25 -6.10 17.26
CA VAL A 60 16.24 -4.64 17.34
C VAL A 60 14.81 -4.13 17.51
N VAL A 61 14.63 -3.09 18.34
CA VAL A 61 13.33 -2.44 18.48
C VAL A 61 13.06 -1.62 17.22
N ALA A 62 12.18 -2.12 16.36
CA ALA A 62 11.67 -1.36 15.24
C ALA A 62 10.79 -0.19 15.74
N GLY A 63 10.78 0.90 14.98
CA GLY A 63 9.88 2.03 15.26
C GLY A 63 8.41 1.61 15.26
N GLN A 64 7.57 2.38 15.95
CA GLN A 64 6.14 2.11 16.00
C GLN A 64 5.46 2.58 14.71
N ARG A 65 4.69 1.68 14.10
CA ARG A 65 3.87 1.98 12.93
C ARG A 65 2.42 2.17 13.35
N VAL A 66 1.80 3.22 12.84
CA VAL A 66 0.38 3.51 13.05
C VAL A 66 -0.42 2.99 11.87
N GLN A 67 -1.48 2.24 12.15
CA GLN A 67 -2.42 1.78 11.13
C GLN A 67 -3.65 2.67 11.12
N VAL A 68 -4.11 3.04 9.93
CA VAL A 68 -5.33 3.84 9.76
C VAL A 68 -6.55 2.93 9.90
N ILE A 69 -7.49 3.36 10.75
CA ILE A 69 -8.81 2.73 10.92
C ILE A 69 -9.86 3.75 10.46
N LYS A 70 -10.74 3.37 9.54
CA LYS A 70 -11.84 4.22 9.08
C LYS A 70 -13.16 3.46 9.02
N ASP A 71 -14.25 4.20 9.14
CA ASP A 71 -15.57 3.66 8.85
C ASP A 71 -15.80 3.74 7.33
N THR A 72 -16.29 2.66 6.73
CA THR A 72 -16.59 2.56 5.29
C THR A 72 -18.07 2.23 5.08
N GLU A 73 -18.52 2.23 3.83
CA GLU A 73 -19.87 1.74 3.48
C GLU A 73 -20.10 0.29 3.94
N ALA A 74 -19.02 -0.51 4.01
CA ALA A 74 -19.03 -1.87 4.56
C ALA A 74 -19.07 -1.93 6.11
N GLY A 75 -19.12 -0.77 6.78
CA GLY A 75 -19.31 -0.65 8.23
C GLY A 75 -18.13 -0.02 8.97
N LYS A 76 -18.24 -0.02 10.31
CA LYS A 76 -17.28 0.66 11.18
C LYS A 76 -15.99 -0.12 11.41
N GLY A 77 -14.90 0.59 11.68
CA GLY A 77 -13.64 -0.03 12.11
C GLY A 77 -12.91 -0.83 11.03
N THR A 78 -12.95 -0.40 9.78
CA THR A 78 -12.25 -1.07 8.68
C THR A 78 -10.77 -0.68 8.70
N LEU A 79 -9.86 -1.66 8.82
CA LEU A 79 -8.42 -1.42 8.66
C LEU A 79 -8.12 -1.06 7.20
N GLN A 80 -7.36 0.02 7.02
CA GLN A 80 -6.89 0.41 5.70
C GLN A 80 -5.50 -0.15 5.48
N PHE A 81 -5.37 -1.12 4.58
CA PHE A 81 -4.07 -1.63 4.16
C PHE A 81 -3.60 -0.83 2.93
N GLY A 82 -2.56 0.00 3.09
CA GLY A 82 -1.99 0.78 1.98
C GLY A 82 -1.76 2.25 2.31
N THR A 83 -1.72 3.07 1.26
CA THR A 83 -1.60 4.53 1.31
C THR A 83 -2.98 5.14 1.08
N GLU A 84 -3.41 6.04 1.96
CA GLU A 84 -4.65 6.80 1.84
C GLU A 84 -4.32 8.27 1.55
N VAL A 85 -4.95 8.85 0.53
CA VAL A 85 -4.89 10.29 0.25
C VAL A 85 -6.01 11.00 1.01
N ILE A 86 -5.62 11.82 1.99
CA ILE A 86 -6.53 12.73 2.69
C ILE A 86 -6.21 14.15 2.24
N SER A 87 -7.23 14.90 1.86
CA SER A 87 -7.09 16.32 1.50
C SER A 87 -8.06 17.18 2.31
N ALA A 88 -7.68 18.44 2.52
CA ALA A 88 -8.61 19.46 2.96
C ALA A 88 -9.73 19.62 1.91
N ALA A 89 -10.92 20.03 2.35
CA ALA A 89 -12.07 20.19 1.47
C ALA A 89 -11.85 21.25 0.36
N ASP A 90 -10.93 22.19 0.60
CA ASP A 90 -10.51 23.23 -0.35
C ASP A 90 -9.27 22.84 -1.17
N GLY A 91 -8.74 21.62 -1.00
CA GLY A 91 -7.54 21.14 -1.71
C GLY A 91 -6.23 21.79 -1.28
N SER A 92 -6.23 22.69 -0.28
CA SER A 92 -5.05 23.48 0.12
C SER A 92 -3.92 22.64 0.73
N VAL A 93 -4.26 21.48 1.31
CA VAL A 93 -3.33 20.54 1.92
C VAL A 93 -3.76 19.12 1.58
N ALA A 94 -2.80 18.29 1.19
CA ALA A 94 -2.95 16.85 1.05
C ALA A 94 -1.92 16.12 1.91
N ALA A 95 -2.34 15.01 2.52
CA ALA A 95 -1.51 14.13 3.32
C ALA A 95 -1.72 12.68 2.85
N LEU A 96 -0.61 11.94 2.83
CA LEU A 96 -0.57 10.52 2.55
C LEU A 96 -0.45 9.80 3.89
N LEU A 97 -1.48 9.05 4.27
CA LEU A 97 -1.49 8.27 5.51
C LEU A 97 -1.30 6.78 5.21
N GLY A 98 -0.56 6.08 6.07
CA GLY A 98 -0.35 4.64 5.97
C GLY A 98 1.02 4.26 5.41
N ALA A 99 1.08 3.19 4.63
CA ALA A 99 2.35 2.73 4.06
C ALA A 99 2.87 3.74 3.03
N SER A 100 4.19 3.95 2.98
CA SER A 100 4.79 4.72 1.88
C SER A 100 4.43 4.04 0.56
N PRO A 101 3.89 4.76 -0.43
CA PRO A 101 3.55 4.16 -1.71
C PRO A 101 4.82 3.64 -2.37
N GLY A 102 4.79 2.37 -2.79
CA GLY A 102 5.87 1.78 -3.58
C GLY A 102 5.79 2.25 -5.03
N ALA A 103 6.78 1.89 -5.84
CA ALA A 103 6.82 2.25 -7.26
C ALA A 103 5.54 1.85 -8.02
N SER A 104 4.91 0.73 -7.63
CA SER A 104 3.68 0.23 -8.24
C SER A 104 2.41 1.03 -7.90
N THR A 105 2.41 1.81 -6.82
CA THR A 105 1.23 2.56 -6.36
C THR A 105 1.41 4.07 -6.37
N ALA A 106 2.65 4.56 -6.40
CA ALA A 106 2.96 5.99 -6.34
C ALA A 106 2.29 6.80 -7.45
N VAL A 107 2.29 6.29 -8.69
CA VAL A 107 1.65 6.98 -9.83
C VAL A 107 0.14 7.13 -9.60
N HIS A 108 -0.53 6.06 -9.20
CA HIS A 108 -1.98 6.09 -8.94
C HIS A 108 -2.33 7.07 -7.82
N VAL A 109 -1.58 7.01 -6.71
CA VAL A 109 -1.74 7.92 -5.57
C VAL A 109 -1.54 9.38 -5.97
N MET A 110 -0.54 9.68 -6.81
CA MET A 110 -0.32 11.05 -7.28
C MET A 110 -1.42 11.54 -8.21
N LEU A 111 -1.97 10.68 -9.07
CA LEU A 111 -3.13 11.04 -9.89
C LEU A 111 -4.34 11.38 -9.00
N GLU A 112 -4.59 10.61 -7.95
CA GLU A 112 -5.66 10.89 -6.99
C GLU A 112 -5.45 12.24 -6.27
N VAL A 113 -4.22 12.57 -5.89
CA VAL A 113 -3.89 13.89 -5.32
C VAL A 113 -4.19 15.02 -6.32
N LEU A 114 -3.78 14.87 -7.58
CA LEU A 114 -4.04 15.86 -8.62
C LEU A 114 -5.54 16.07 -8.85
N GLU A 115 -6.30 14.98 -8.93
CA GLU A 115 -7.76 15.03 -9.11
C GLU A 115 -8.48 15.69 -7.94
N LYS A 116 -8.08 15.38 -6.70
CA LYS A 116 -8.71 15.93 -5.49
C LYS A 116 -8.33 17.38 -5.22
N CYS A 117 -7.07 17.75 -5.45
CA CYS A 117 -6.53 19.04 -5.01
C CYS A 117 -6.50 20.09 -6.12
N PHE A 118 -6.52 19.67 -7.39
CA PHE A 118 -6.43 20.56 -8.56
C PHE A 118 -7.49 20.25 -9.63
N PRO A 119 -8.79 20.13 -9.25
CA PRO A 119 -9.83 19.70 -10.18
C PRO A 119 -10.02 20.64 -11.37
N GLU A 120 -9.77 21.94 -11.19
CA GLU A 120 -9.90 22.94 -12.26
C GLU A 120 -8.83 22.78 -13.35
N GLN A 121 -7.63 22.34 -12.96
CA GLN A 121 -6.46 22.18 -13.83
C GLN A 121 -6.48 20.82 -14.53
N MET A 122 -7.20 19.84 -13.97
CA MET A 122 -7.29 18.49 -14.54
C MET A 122 -7.79 18.49 -15.98
N PHE A 123 -8.67 19.43 -16.37
CA PHE A 123 -9.15 19.53 -17.74
C PHE A 123 -7.99 19.78 -18.73
N GLU A 124 -7.09 20.71 -18.40
CA GLU A 124 -5.92 21.02 -19.23
C GLU A 124 -4.87 19.91 -19.17
N TRP A 125 -4.67 19.32 -17.98
CA TRP A 125 -3.66 18.28 -17.76
C TRP A 125 -4.05 16.92 -18.32
N GLN A 126 -5.34 16.64 -18.52
CA GLN A 126 -5.82 15.35 -19.00
C GLN A 126 -5.13 14.92 -20.30
N LYS A 127 -4.88 15.86 -21.22
CA LYS A 127 -4.15 15.57 -22.46
C LYS A 127 -2.74 15.06 -22.14
N LYS A 128 -2.01 15.75 -21.28
CA LYS A 128 -0.63 15.39 -20.93
C LYS A 128 -0.56 14.08 -20.16
N ILE A 129 -1.52 13.85 -19.26
CA ILE A 129 -1.63 12.59 -18.50
C ILE A 129 -1.87 11.42 -19.46
N LYS A 130 -2.78 11.56 -20.44
CA LYS A 130 -3.03 10.51 -21.44
C LYS A 130 -1.83 10.25 -22.37
N GLU A 131 -1.03 11.27 -22.68
CA GLU A 131 0.23 11.07 -23.41
C GLU A 131 1.22 10.19 -22.63
N MET A 132 1.28 10.35 -21.29
CA MET A 132 2.18 9.57 -20.43
C MET A 132 1.59 8.21 -20.01
N ILE A 133 0.28 8.15 -19.83
CA ILE A 133 -0.48 7.00 -19.33
C ILE A 133 -1.68 6.81 -20.28
N PRO A 134 -1.52 6.12 -21.41
CA PRO A 134 -2.57 5.97 -22.43
C PRO A 134 -3.87 5.35 -21.91
N SER A 135 -3.78 4.53 -20.87
CA SER A 135 -4.91 3.89 -20.19
C SER A 135 -5.57 4.74 -19.10
N TYR A 136 -5.19 6.01 -18.93
CA TYR A 136 -5.76 6.85 -17.89
C TYR A 136 -7.29 6.99 -18.05
N ASN A 137 -8.03 6.68 -16.96
CA ASN A 137 -9.49 6.54 -16.91
C ASN A 137 -10.09 5.44 -17.81
N VAL A 138 -9.31 4.41 -18.15
CA VAL A 138 -9.76 3.26 -18.94
C VAL A 138 -9.44 1.96 -18.20
N SER A 139 -10.46 1.11 -18.02
CA SER A 139 -10.28 -0.22 -17.42
C SER A 139 -9.62 -1.18 -18.41
N LEU A 140 -8.35 -1.50 -18.20
CA LEU A 140 -7.64 -2.45 -19.08
C LEU A 140 -8.26 -3.85 -19.09
N LEU A 141 -9.00 -4.23 -18.05
CA LEU A 141 -9.74 -5.49 -17.99
C LEU A 141 -10.88 -5.54 -19.03
N GLU A 142 -11.50 -4.39 -19.32
CA GLU A 142 -12.59 -4.27 -20.29
C GLU A 142 -12.07 -4.01 -21.72
N HIS A 143 -10.78 -3.67 -21.84
CA HIS A 143 -10.12 -3.30 -23.10
C HIS A 143 -8.85 -4.14 -23.33
N PRO A 144 -9.00 -5.46 -23.63
CA PRO A 144 -7.86 -6.37 -23.77
C PRO A 144 -6.91 -5.99 -24.91
N GLU A 145 -7.42 -5.38 -25.98
CA GLU A 145 -6.58 -4.91 -27.09
C GLU A 145 -5.63 -3.78 -26.64
N LEU A 146 -6.15 -2.81 -25.88
CA LEU A 146 -5.35 -1.72 -25.31
C LEU A 146 -4.31 -2.26 -24.32
N PHE A 147 -4.68 -3.25 -23.51
CA PHE A 147 -3.73 -3.92 -22.61
C PHE A 147 -2.58 -4.56 -23.40
N GLN A 148 -2.87 -5.29 -24.47
CA GLN A 148 -1.84 -5.93 -25.30
C GLN A 148 -0.91 -4.91 -25.97
N GLU A 149 -1.45 -3.80 -26.46
CA GLU A 149 -0.67 -2.71 -27.04
C GLU A 149 0.30 -2.09 -26.02
N ILE A 150 -0.20 -1.71 -24.85
CA ILE A 150 0.61 -1.11 -23.78
C ILE A 150 1.66 -2.10 -23.29
N ASN A 151 1.29 -3.37 -23.06
CA ASN A 151 2.22 -4.38 -22.60
C ASN A 151 3.35 -4.62 -23.61
N ARG A 152 3.02 -4.69 -24.91
CA ARG A 152 4.02 -4.82 -25.98
C ARG A 152 4.95 -3.62 -26.04
N SER A 153 4.39 -2.41 -26.02
CA SER A 153 5.18 -1.16 -26.05
C SER A 153 6.10 -1.05 -24.84
N THR A 154 5.60 -1.40 -23.65
CA THR A 154 6.38 -1.43 -22.41
C THR A 154 7.51 -2.46 -22.48
N ALA A 155 7.21 -3.68 -22.93
CA ALA A 155 8.21 -4.73 -23.08
C ALA A 155 9.30 -4.34 -24.09
N GLN A 156 8.93 -3.72 -25.22
CA GLN A 156 9.89 -3.20 -26.21
C GLN A 156 10.77 -2.10 -25.62
N THR A 157 10.17 -1.13 -24.92
CA THR A 157 10.89 0.00 -24.32
C THR A 157 11.87 -0.45 -23.24
N LEU A 158 11.48 -1.46 -22.45
CA LEU A 158 12.30 -2.03 -21.38
C LEU A 158 13.26 -3.13 -21.86
N GLY A 159 13.23 -3.50 -23.14
CA GLY A 159 14.07 -4.57 -23.70
C GLY A 159 13.73 -5.97 -23.16
N LEU A 160 12.48 -6.19 -22.78
CA LEU A 160 11.97 -7.46 -22.23
C LEU A 160 11.45 -8.41 -23.30
N VAL A 161 11.47 -8.00 -24.57
CA VAL A 161 11.14 -8.88 -25.70
C VAL A 161 12.38 -9.73 -25.98
N GLU A 162 12.23 -11.05 -26.01
CA GLU A 162 13.31 -11.95 -26.44
C GLU A 162 13.86 -11.46 -27.78
N GLN A 163 15.14 -11.12 -27.80
CA GLN A 163 15.87 -11.04 -29.06
C GLN A 163 15.93 -12.48 -29.57
N GLU A 164 15.14 -12.81 -30.59
CA GLU A 164 15.42 -14.01 -31.38
C GLU A 164 16.89 -13.94 -31.80
N LEU A 165 17.71 -14.82 -31.22
CA LEU A 165 19.06 -15.08 -31.69
C LEU A 165 18.90 -15.62 -33.11
N VAL A 166 19.02 -14.74 -34.10
CA VAL A 166 19.13 -15.12 -35.50
C VAL A 166 20.47 -15.83 -35.64
N TYR A 167 20.43 -17.16 -35.54
CA TYR A 167 21.54 -18.01 -35.94
C TYR A 167 21.61 -17.96 -37.48
N TRP A 168 22.63 -17.28 -37.99
CA TRP A 168 23.04 -17.32 -39.39
C TRP A 168 23.87 -18.58 -39.67
#